data_AF-A0A4U5VGH1-F1
#
_entry.id   AF-A0A4U5VGH1-F1
#
_cell.length_a   1.000
_cell.length_b   1.000
_cell.length_c   1.000
_cell.angle_alpha   90.00
_cell.angle_beta   90.00
_cell.angle_gamma   90.00
#
_symmetry.space_group_name_H-M   'P 1'
#
loop_
_entity.id
_entity.type
_entity.pdbx_description
1 polymer ?
#
loop_
_entity_poly.entity_id
_entity_poly.type
_entity_poly.pdbx_seq_one_letter_code
_entity_poly.pdbx_strand_id
1 'polypeptide(L)'
;MKSAIEYLTASVAKLEDKCEDLESRSRRNNVRIIGVPEGPDTCSTTAVAAMLKEAFALEKEPLLDRSHRTLQPKPKPGERPRAIVCRFHYHSDCVDILRRARELREIKVQGLTISVFPDHTAKIARARAAFDNDATMSGGNFVALTVFGMGCFTRRGFASRIMEWRRTLFQRRKPESEL
;
A
#
# COMPACT_ATOMS: atom_id res chain seq x y z
N MET A 1 38.75 -2.92 -11.40
CA MET A 1 37.67 -3.83 -10.96
C MET A 1 36.67 -3.15 -10.02
N LYS A 2 37.08 -2.50 -8.92
CA LYS A 2 36.17 -1.85 -7.96
C LYS A 2 35.25 -0.77 -8.58
N SER A 3 35.80 0.11 -9.42
CA SER A 3 35.04 1.18 -10.09
C SER A 3 33.94 0.65 -11.03
N ALA A 4 34.19 -0.46 -11.72
CA ALA A 4 33.19 -1.10 -12.58
C ALA A 4 32.06 -1.70 -11.76
N ILE A 5 32.36 -2.30 -10.60
CA ILE A 5 31.36 -2.84 -9.67
C ILE A 5 30.49 -1.70 -9.12
N GLU A 6 31.10 -0.59 -8.68
CA GLU A 6 30.36 0.59 -8.20
C GLU A 6 29.47 1.22 -9.28
N TYR A 7 29.94 1.28 -10.53
CA TYR A 7 29.14 1.76 -11.65
C TYR A 7 27.94 0.84 -11.94
N LEU A 8 28.16 -0.47 -11.93
CA LEU A 8 27.11 -1.45 -12.18
C LEU A 8 26.07 -1.46 -11.05
N THR A 9 26.48 -1.42 -9.78
CA THR A 9 25.53 -1.36 -8.65
C THR A 9 24.70 -0.08 -8.68
N ALA A 10 25.32 1.07 -8.99
CA ALA A 10 24.59 2.32 -9.17
C ALA A 10 23.61 2.26 -10.35
N SER A 11 23.98 1.57 -11.43
CA SER A 11 23.11 1.40 -12.61
C SER A 11 21.92 0.49 -12.30
N VAL A 12 22.14 -0.63 -11.60
CA VAL A 12 21.07 -1.53 -11.16
C VAL A 12 20.10 -0.81 -10.24
N ALA A 13 20.59 -0.06 -9.24
CA ALA A 13 19.72 0.71 -8.34
C ALA A 13 18.85 1.72 -9.11
N LYS A 14 19.43 2.42 -10.09
CA LYS A 14 18.66 3.35 -10.96
C LYS A 14 17.60 2.65 -11.79
N LEU A 15 17.88 1.43 -12.28
CA LEU A 15 16.91 0.65 -13.04
C LEU A 15 15.79 0.13 -12.15
N GLU A 16 16.11 -0.36 -10.95
CA GLU A 16 15.13 -0.80 -9.95
C GLU A 16 14.16 0.33 -9.59
N ASP A 17 14.67 1.55 -9.34
CA ASP A 17 13.82 2.69 -9.02
C ASP A 17 12.92 3.12 -10.20
N LYS A 18 13.42 3.01 -11.43
CA LYS A 18 12.60 3.27 -12.63
C LYS A 18 11.50 2.21 -12.80
N CYS A 19 11.84 0.94 -12.63
CA CYS A 19 10.87 -0.16 -12.69
C CYS A 19 9.78 0.03 -11.62
N GLU A 20 10.17 0.38 -10.41
CA GLU A 20 9.26 0.67 -9.30
C GLU A 20 8.33 1.86 -9.58
N ASP A 21 8.83 2.95 -10.15
CA ASP A 21 8.01 4.12 -10.54
C ASP A 21 6.99 3.76 -11.64
N LEU A 22 7.42 3.00 -12.65
CA LEU A 22 6.53 2.53 -13.72
C LEU A 22 5.43 1.60 -13.19
N GLU A 23 5.80 0.66 -12.33
CA GLU A 23 4.84 -0.26 -11.72
C GLU A 23 3.85 0.48 -10.82
N SER A 24 4.34 1.43 -10.02
CA SER A 24 3.52 2.27 -9.14
C SER A 24 2.53 3.12 -9.93
N ARG A 25 2.94 3.66 -11.08
CA ARG A 25 2.06 4.43 -11.99
C ARG A 25 0.97 3.56 -12.60
N SER A 26 1.32 2.34 -13.02
CA SER A 26 0.38 1.37 -13.58
C SER A 26 -0.71 0.96 -12.59
N ARG A 27 -0.35 0.85 -11.30
CA ARG A 27 -1.26 0.40 -10.23
C ARG A 27 -2.17 1.49 -9.65
N ARG A 28 -2.05 2.76 -10.04
CA ARG A 28 -2.87 3.87 -9.44
C ARG A 28 -4.37 3.70 -9.61
N ASN A 29 -4.80 3.05 -10.70
CA ASN A 29 -6.21 2.77 -10.97
C ASN A 29 -6.67 1.43 -10.38
N ASN A 30 -5.77 0.72 -9.69
CA ASN A 30 -6.06 -0.59 -9.11
C ASN A 30 -6.42 -0.43 -7.63
N VAL A 31 -7.43 -1.18 -7.22
CA VAL A 31 -7.89 -1.25 -5.84
C VAL A 31 -7.93 -2.71 -5.41
N ARG A 32 -7.66 -2.91 -4.13
CA ARG A 32 -7.64 -4.21 -3.49
C ARG A 32 -8.77 -4.31 -2.47
N ILE A 33 -9.67 -5.27 -2.68
CA ILE A 33 -10.84 -5.52 -1.82
C ILE A 33 -10.59 -6.80 -1.03
N ILE A 34 -10.80 -6.74 0.29
CA ILE A 34 -10.57 -7.82 1.24
C ILE A 34 -11.88 -8.11 1.99
N GLY A 35 -12.12 -9.37 2.36
CA GLY A 35 -13.30 -9.79 3.15
C GLY A 35 -14.44 -10.36 2.31
N VAL A 36 -14.27 -10.46 0.99
CA VAL A 36 -15.29 -11.04 0.10
C VAL A 36 -15.15 -12.57 0.07
N PRO A 37 -16.17 -13.36 0.46
CA PRO A 37 -16.10 -14.82 0.45
C PRO A 37 -15.86 -15.37 -0.97
N GLU A 38 -15.39 -16.61 -1.04
CA GLU A 38 -15.15 -17.26 -2.32
C GLU A 38 -16.43 -17.85 -2.90
N GLY A 39 -16.77 -17.45 -4.12
CA GLY A 39 -17.88 -18.01 -4.90
C GLY A 39 -17.59 -17.89 -6.40
N PRO A 40 -18.30 -18.64 -7.24
CA PRO A 40 -18.06 -18.69 -8.69
C PRO A 40 -18.20 -17.32 -9.35
N ASP A 41 -19.18 -16.51 -8.93
CA ASP A 41 -19.51 -15.23 -9.60
C ASP A 41 -19.04 -13.99 -8.84
N THR A 42 -18.43 -14.18 -7.67
CA THR A 42 -18.09 -13.08 -6.75
C THR A 42 -16.89 -12.24 -7.22
N CYS A 43 -16.23 -12.64 -8.30
CA CYS A 43 -15.09 -11.94 -8.87
C CYS A 43 -15.39 -11.26 -10.22
N SER A 44 -16.59 -11.46 -10.76
CA SER A 44 -16.98 -10.83 -12.03
C SER A 44 -16.98 -9.30 -11.89
N THR A 45 -16.70 -8.58 -12.98
CA THR A 45 -16.67 -7.11 -12.98
C THR A 45 -18.04 -6.52 -12.60
N THR A 46 -19.13 -7.13 -13.06
CA THR A 46 -20.50 -6.74 -12.73
C THR A 46 -20.82 -6.94 -11.25
N ALA A 47 -20.47 -8.09 -10.67
CA ALA A 47 -20.70 -8.35 -9.25
C ALA A 47 -19.93 -7.38 -8.35
N VAL A 48 -18.66 -7.09 -8.69
CA VAL A 48 -17.85 -6.14 -7.91
C VAL A 48 -18.38 -4.72 -8.06
N ALA A 49 -18.83 -4.31 -9.25
CA ALA A 49 -19.42 -2.98 -9.45
C ALA A 49 -20.73 -2.81 -8.65
N ALA A 50 -21.61 -3.81 -8.67
CA ALA A 50 -22.84 -3.82 -7.88
C ALA A 50 -22.56 -3.77 -6.38
N MET A 51 -21.61 -4.59 -5.91
CA MET A 51 -21.17 -4.60 -4.51
C MET A 51 -20.62 -3.24 -4.06
N LEU A 52 -19.81 -2.57 -4.89
CA LEU A 52 -19.26 -1.25 -4.58
C LEU A 52 -20.36 -0.18 -4.53
N LYS A 53 -21.36 -0.27 -5.40
CA LYS A 53 -22.52 0.62 -5.36
C LYS A 53 -23.31 0.48 -4.06
N GLU A 54 -23.59 -0.76 -3.64
CA GLU A 54 -24.25 -1.03 -2.36
C GLU A 54 -23.39 -0.58 -1.16
N ALA A 55 -22.10 -0.87 -1.19
CA ALA A 55 -21.15 -0.56 -0.13
C ALA A 55 -21.02 0.95 0.16
N PHE A 56 -20.98 1.75 -0.90
CA PHE A 56 -20.66 3.18 -0.82
C PHE A 56 -21.84 4.09 -1.14
N ALA A 57 -23.05 3.51 -1.30
CA ALA A 57 -24.26 4.21 -1.72
C ALA A 57 -23.99 5.17 -2.90
N LEU A 58 -23.36 4.64 -3.95
CA LEU A 58 -23.02 5.42 -5.14
C LEU A 58 -24.27 5.60 -6.02
N GLU A 59 -24.44 6.78 -6.60
CA GLU A 59 -25.52 7.06 -7.55
C GLU A 59 -25.38 6.24 -8.84
N LYS A 60 -24.13 6.02 -9.27
CA LYS A 60 -23.77 5.29 -10.49
C LYS A 60 -22.86 4.11 -10.18
N GLU A 61 -23.03 3.02 -10.93
CA GLU A 61 -22.12 1.88 -10.87
C GLU A 61 -20.76 2.24 -11.46
N PRO A 62 -19.66 2.02 -10.72
CA PRO A 62 -18.34 2.31 -11.25
C PRO A 62 -18.00 1.36 -12.39
N LEU A 63 -17.41 1.90 -13.45
CA LEU A 63 -16.99 1.10 -14.60
C LEU A 63 -15.64 0.43 -14.31
N LEU A 64 -15.64 -0.90 -14.31
CA LEU A 64 -14.46 -1.72 -14.07
C LEU A 64 -13.97 -2.34 -15.38
N ASP A 65 -12.69 -2.16 -15.69
CA ASP A 65 -12.06 -2.78 -16.86
C ASP A 65 -11.81 -4.27 -16.62
N ARG A 66 -11.31 -4.60 -15.42
CA ARG A 66 -10.87 -5.94 -15.04
C ARG A 66 -11.09 -6.18 -13.56
N SER A 67 -11.43 -7.41 -13.21
CA SER A 67 -11.52 -7.89 -11.84
C SER A 67 -11.00 -9.32 -11.78
N HIS A 68 -10.11 -9.60 -10.83
CA HIS A 68 -9.57 -10.94 -10.63
C HIS A 68 -9.18 -11.14 -9.15
N ARG A 69 -9.16 -12.40 -8.70
CA ARG A 69 -8.58 -12.77 -7.40
C ARG A 69 -7.07 -12.88 -7.56
N THR A 70 -6.34 -12.62 -6.47
CA THR A 70 -4.90 -12.89 -6.41
C THR A 70 -4.60 -14.37 -6.68
N LEU A 71 -3.48 -14.67 -7.35
CA LEU A 71 -3.02 -16.03 -7.72
C LEU A 71 -2.66 -16.94 -6.53
N GLN A 72 -3.04 -16.58 -5.31
CA GLN A 72 -2.83 -17.43 -4.13
C GLN A 72 -3.63 -18.73 -4.25
N PRO A 73 -3.13 -19.84 -3.68
CA PRO A 73 -3.86 -21.11 -3.61
C PRO A 73 -5.20 -20.89 -2.92
N LYS A 74 -6.19 -21.71 -3.30
CA LYS A 74 -7.53 -21.61 -2.74
C LYS A 74 -7.47 -21.85 -1.21
N PRO A 75 -7.88 -20.88 -0.38
CA PRO A 75 -7.88 -21.03 1.06
C PRO A 75 -8.87 -22.14 1.47
N LYS A 76 -8.56 -22.79 2.58
CA LYS A 76 -9.46 -23.78 3.20
C LYS A 76 -10.70 -23.10 3.78
N PRO A 77 -11.83 -23.81 3.93
CA PRO A 77 -12.99 -23.25 4.63
C PRO A 77 -12.60 -22.85 6.05
N GLY A 78 -12.71 -21.55 6.37
CA GLY A 78 -12.30 -20.95 7.65
C GLY A 78 -11.02 -20.10 7.58
N GLU A 79 -10.24 -20.21 6.50
CA GLU A 79 -9.12 -19.29 6.25
C GLU A 79 -9.60 -17.98 5.62
N ARG A 80 -8.73 -16.95 5.66
CA ARG A 80 -9.06 -15.63 5.12
C ARG A 80 -9.25 -15.70 3.60
N PRO A 81 -10.33 -15.13 3.05
CA PRO A 81 -10.56 -15.15 1.61
C PRO A 81 -9.49 -14.34 0.86
N ARG A 82 -9.21 -14.75 -0.39
CA ARG A 82 -8.23 -14.07 -1.25
C ARG A 82 -8.71 -12.65 -1.59
N ALA A 83 -7.78 -11.71 -1.69
CA ALA A 83 -8.13 -10.37 -2.11
C ALA A 83 -8.57 -10.33 -3.58
N ILE A 84 -9.56 -9.49 -3.87
CA ILE A 84 -9.91 -9.11 -5.25
C ILE A 84 -9.05 -7.91 -5.62
N VAL A 85 -8.42 -7.96 -6.79
CA VAL A 85 -7.79 -6.80 -7.41
C VAL A 85 -8.65 -6.40 -8.59
N CYS A 86 -9.22 -5.20 -8.52
CA CYS A 86 -10.00 -4.62 -9.59
C CYS A 86 -9.31 -3.36 -10.14
N ARG A 87 -9.50 -3.12 -11.44
CA ARG A 87 -9.01 -1.93 -12.14
C ARG A 87 -10.20 -1.09 -12.58
N PHE A 88 -10.20 0.16 -12.15
CA PHE A 88 -11.19 1.15 -12.55
C PHE A 88 -10.82 1.77 -13.90
N HIS A 89 -11.83 2.02 -14.71
CA HIS A 89 -11.66 2.72 -15.97
C HIS A 89 -11.31 4.20 -15.72
N TYR A 90 -12.06 4.84 -14.82
CA TYR A 90 -11.86 6.25 -14.45
C TYR A 90 -11.11 6.39 -13.12
N HIS A 91 -10.07 7.22 -13.13
CA HIS A 91 -9.28 7.51 -11.93
C HIS A 91 -10.07 8.30 -10.87
N SER A 92 -11.03 9.14 -11.28
CA SER A 92 -11.95 9.85 -10.38
C SER A 92 -12.67 8.88 -9.45
N ASP A 93 -13.28 7.85 -10.03
CA ASP A 93 -14.08 6.85 -9.32
C ASP A 93 -13.22 6.08 -8.30
N CYS A 94 -11.98 5.73 -8.70
CA CYS A 94 -11.01 5.10 -7.83
C CYS A 94 -10.70 5.95 -6.59
N VAL A 95 -10.40 7.24 -6.78
CA VAL A 95 -10.07 8.16 -5.69
C VAL A 95 -11.27 8.39 -4.77
N ASP A 96 -12.46 8.56 -5.34
CA ASP A 96 -13.68 8.78 -4.56
C ASP A 96 -14.03 7.58 -3.70
N ILE A 97 -13.92 6.36 -4.25
CA ILE A 97 -14.13 5.11 -3.50
C ILE A 97 -13.10 4.97 -2.39
N LEU A 98 -11.82 5.21 -2.67
CA LEU A 98 -10.77 5.12 -1.66
C LEU A 98 -10.93 6.16 -0.55
N ARG A 99 -11.44 7.36 -0.87
CA ARG A 99 -11.76 8.39 0.10
C ARG A 99 -12.92 7.94 1.01
N ARG A 100 -14.04 7.51 0.42
CA ARG A 100 -15.21 7.02 1.19
C ARG A 100 -14.85 5.82 2.07
N ALA A 101 -13.99 4.92 1.58
CA ALA A 101 -13.51 3.78 2.35
C ALA A 101 -12.76 4.18 3.62
N ARG A 102 -11.95 5.26 3.55
CA ARG A 102 -11.25 5.79 4.72
C ARG A 102 -12.20 6.47 5.72
N GLU A 103 -13.24 7.14 5.22
CA GLU A 103 -14.23 7.83 6.05
C GLU A 103 -15.09 6.82 6.84
N LEU A 104 -15.55 5.75 6.19
CA LEU A 104 -16.44 4.76 6.79
C LEU A 104 -15.76 3.80 7.77
N ARG A 105 -14.43 3.57 7.64
CA ARG A 105 -13.58 2.62 8.41
C ARG A 105 -14.01 1.15 8.35
N GLU A 106 -15.28 0.86 8.58
CA GLU A 106 -15.91 -0.45 8.45
C GLU A 106 -17.04 -0.40 7.44
N ILE A 107 -16.94 -1.21 6.39
CA ILE A 107 -17.95 -1.29 5.34
C ILE A 107 -18.63 -2.65 5.47
N LYS A 108 -19.95 -2.66 5.64
CA LYS A 108 -20.74 -3.88 5.74
C LYS A 108 -21.63 -4.02 4.51
N VAL A 109 -21.46 -5.11 3.77
CA VAL A 109 -22.28 -5.43 2.59
C VAL A 109 -22.89 -6.80 2.82
N GLN A 110 -24.22 -6.90 2.82
CA GLN A 110 -24.94 -8.17 2.96
C GLN A 110 -24.50 -8.99 4.20
N GLY A 111 -24.19 -8.31 5.31
CA GLY A 111 -23.70 -8.92 6.54
C GLY A 111 -22.21 -9.30 6.55
N LEU A 112 -21.47 -9.01 5.48
CA LEU A 112 -20.04 -9.24 5.35
C LEU A 112 -19.27 -7.95 5.60
N THR A 113 -18.19 -8.03 6.38
CA THR A 113 -17.27 -6.90 6.58
C THR A 113 -16.24 -6.87 5.45
N ILE A 114 -16.26 -5.80 4.67
CA ILE A 114 -15.37 -5.58 3.54
C ILE A 114 -14.41 -4.43 3.87
N SER A 115 -13.17 -4.55 3.39
CA SER A 115 -12.17 -3.49 3.49
C SER A 115 -11.57 -3.22 2.13
N VAL A 116 -11.42 -1.94 1.80
CA VAL A 116 -10.95 -1.47 0.49
C VAL A 116 -9.65 -0.70 0.67
N PHE A 117 -8.61 -1.09 -0.08
CA PHE A 117 -7.27 -0.54 0.02
C PHE A 117 -6.71 -0.19 -1.37
N PRO A 118 -5.83 0.82 -1.47
CA PRO A 118 -5.07 1.04 -2.70
C PRO A 118 -4.11 -0.13 -2.98
N ASP A 119 -3.92 -0.48 -4.25
CA ASP A 119 -2.93 -1.49 -4.65
C ASP A 119 -1.53 -0.87 -4.74
N HIS A 120 -0.67 -1.20 -3.78
CA HIS A 120 0.73 -0.77 -3.77
C HIS A 120 1.67 -1.91 -4.11
N THR A 121 2.81 -1.56 -4.69
CA THR A 121 3.95 -2.46 -4.84
C THR A 121 4.43 -2.96 -3.47
N ALA A 122 5.13 -4.10 -3.46
CA ALA A 122 5.65 -4.67 -2.22
C ALA A 122 6.66 -3.75 -1.52
N LYS A 123 7.41 -2.93 -2.25
CA LYS A 123 8.37 -1.96 -1.68
C LYS A 123 7.61 -0.86 -0.94
N ILE A 124 6.63 -0.24 -1.59
CA ILE A 124 5.83 0.85 -0.99
C ILE A 124 4.95 0.34 0.15
N ALA A 125 4.33 -0.82 0.01
CA ALA A 125 3.52 -1.42 1.06
C ALA A 125 4.35 -1.67 2.34
N ARG A 126 5.57 -2.21 2.20
CA ARG A 126 6.49 -2.40 3.33
C ARG A 126 6.93 -1.08 3.96
N ALA A 127 7.27 -0.09 3.14
CA ALA A 127 7.68 1.23 3.64
C ALA A 127 6.55 1.93 4.43
N ARG A 128 5.30 1.81 3.97
CA ARG A 128 4.13 2.35 4.68
C ARG A 128 3.84 1.60 5.98
N ALA A 129 3.88 0.27 5.95
CA ALA A 129 3.71 -0.54 7.16
C ALA A 129 4.75 -0.20 8.23
N ALA A 130 6.01 0.04 7.83
CA ALA A 130 7.05 0.50 8.74
C ALA A 130 6.71 1.86 9.36
N PHE A 131 6.23 2.81 8.56
CA PHE A 131 5.85 4.14 9.03
C PHE A 131 4.66 4.11 10.01
N ASP A 132 3.67 3.25 9.76
CA ASP A 132 2.49 3.13 10.63
C ASP A 132 2.86 2.56 12.02
N ASN A 133 3.82 1.63 12.08
CA ASN A 133 4.35 1.09 13.34
C ASN A 133 5.08 2.17 14.16
N ASP A 134 5.81 3.07 13.49
CA ASP A 134 6.52 4.17 14.17
C ASP A 134 5.53 5.24 14.66
N ALA A 135 4.47 5.53 13.89
CA ALA A 135 3.44 6.49 14.27
C ALA A 135 2.63 6.02 15.50
N THR A 136 2.32 4.72 15.58
CA THR A 136 1.60 4.14 16.73
C THR A 136 2.44 4.11 18.01
N MET A 137 3.77 4.02 17.92
CA MET A 137 4.66 4.14 19.07
C MET A 137 4.77 5.57 19.64
N SER A 138 4.30 6.58 18.90
CA SER A 138 4.44 7.99 19.31
C SER A 138 3.31 8.55 20.18
N GLY A 139 2.28 7.76 20.52
CA GLY A 139 1.36 8.02 21.64
C GLY A 139 0.61 9.37 21.68
N GLY A 140 0.62 10.14 20.60
CA GLY A 140 -0.07 11.42 20.50
C GLY A 140 -1.14 11.36 19.42
N ASN A 141 -2.32 11.90 19.70
CA ASN A 141 -3.42 12.10 18.74
C ASN A 141 -2.93 12.86 17.49
N PHE A 142 -2.36 12.15 16.53
CA PHE A 142 -2.06 12.64 15.20
C PHE A 142 -2.99 11.90 14.25
N VAL A 143 -4.08 12.55 13.87
CA VAL A 143 -4.93 12.11 12.77
C VAL A 143 -4.06 12.14 11.53
N ALA A 144 -3.54 10.98 11.13
CA ALA A 144 -2.70 10.82 9.95
C ALA A 144 -3.55 11.03 8.69
N LEU A 145 -3.75 12.29 8.33
CA LEU A 145 -4.28 12.68 7.04
C LEU A 145 -3.21 12.40 5.98
N THR A 146 -3.13 11.16 5.49
CA THR A 146 -2.22 10.78 4.40
C THR A 146 -2.78 11.31 3.08
N VAL A 147 -2.46 12.57 2.80
CA VAL A 147 -2.51 13.16 1.46
C VAL A 147 -1.10 13.67 1.12
N PHE A 148 -0.80 13.56 -0.17
CA PHE A 148 0.32 14.12 -0.92
C PHE A 148 1.53 13.23 -1.15
N GLY A 149 1.75 13.01 -2.45
CA GLY A 149 2.99 12.49 -3.00
C GLY A 149 4.15 13.40 -2.64
N MET A 150 5.34 12.80 -2.66
CA MET A 150 6.62 13.43 -2.40
C MET A 150 6.82 14.69 -3.25
N GLY A 151 6.37 15.82 -2.72
CA GLY A 151 6.96 17.13 -2.93
C GLY A 151 7.91 17.37 -1.76
N CYS A 152 9.17 17.60 -2.08
CA CYS A 152 10.24 17.92 -1.15
C CYS A 152 9.82 19.11 -0.27
N PHE A 153 9.51 18.87 1.01
CA PHE A 153 9.31 19.93 2.00
C PHE A 153 10.52 19.96 2.93
N THR A 154 11.54 20.70 2.51
CA THR A 154 12.67 21.09 3.36
C THR A 154 12.17 22.06 4.43
N ARG A 155 11.71 21.53 5.57
CA ARG A 155 11.56 22.35 6.79
C ARG A 155 12.81 22.21 7.66
N ARG A 156 13.62 23.27 7.61
CA ARG A 156 14.68 23.57 8.58
C ARG A 156 14.14 23.36 10.00
N GLY A 157 14.82 22.52 10.79
CA GLY A 157 14.50 22.33 12.21
C GLY A 157 14.67 20.93 12.80
N PHE A 158 15.04 19.92 12.01
CA PHE A 158 15.21 18.53 12.51
C PHE A 158 16.67 18.04 12.54
N ALA A 159 17.64 18.94 12.33
CA ALA A 159 19.04 18.56 12.17
C ALA A 159 19.76 18.23 13.50
N SER A 160 19.26 18.71 14.64
CA SER A 160 20.00 18.57 15.91
C SER A 160 19.78 17.23 16.62
N ARG A 161 18.67 16.52 16.38
CA ARG A 161 18.35 15.28 17.13
C ARG A 161 18.73 13.97 16.43
N ILE A 162 18.99 14.00 15.12
CA ILE A 162 19.44 12.83 14.35
C ILE A 162 20.97 12.64 14.46
N MET A 163 21.72 13.72 14.67
CA MET A 163 23.18 13.67 14.87
C MET A 163 23.59 12.97 16.18
N GLU A 164 22.75 13.05 17.21
CA GLU A 164 23.01 12.41 18.51
C GLU A 164 22.76 10.91 18.49
N TRP A 165 21.81 10.45 17.65
CA TRP A 165 21.52 9.04 17.43
C TRP A 165 22.59 8.31 16.61
N ARG A 166 23.32 9.04 15.76
CA ARG A 166 24.45 8.50 15.00
C ARG A 166 25.73 8.31 15.83
N ARG A 167 25.84 8.95 17.00
CA ARG A 167 27.01 8.84 17.89
C ARG A 167 26.92 7.63 18.83
N THR A 168 25.71 7.24 19.25
CA THR A 168 25.48 6.14 20.20
C THR A 168 25.46 4.75 19.55
N LEU A 169 25.14 4.64 18.25
CA LEU A 169 25.11 3.34 17.54
C LEU A 169 26.46 2.90 16.97
N PHE A 170 27.47 3.77 16.92
CA PHE A 170 28.80 3.43 16.39
C PHE A 170 29.80 2.96 17.48
N GLN A 171 29.42 3.00 18.77
CA GLN A 171 30.28 2.52 19.88
C GLN A 171 30.07 1.05 20.25
N ARG A 172 29.16 0.31 19.60
CA ARG A 172 28.88 -1.11 19.89
C ARG A 172 29.45 -2.12 18.88
N ARG A 173 30.37 -1.72 18.00
CA ARG A 173 31.16 -2.64 17.18
C ARG A 173 32.65 -2.27 17.21
N LYS A 174 33.32 -2.54 18.34
CA LYS A 174 34.74 -2.87 18.33
C LYS A 174 34.86 -4.40 18.28
N PRO A 175 35.61 -4.99 17.34
CA PRO A 175 36.07 -6.36 17.48
C PRO A 175 37.16 -6.38 18.56
N GLU A 176 36.96 -7.17 19.62
CA GLU A 176 38.05 -7.58 20.50
C GLU A 176 38.88 -8.62 19.75
N SER A 177 40.11 -8.23 19.41
CA SER A 177 41.19 -9.13 19.04
C SER A 177 42.19 -9.17 20.20
N GLU A 178 42.67 -10.39 20.48
CA GLU A 178 43.88 -10.77 21.24
C GLU A 178 43.75 -10.88 22.78
N LEU A 179 43.68 -12.13 23.25
CA LEU A 179 44.74 -12.81 24.02
C LEU A 179 44.79 -14.29 23.61
#